data_AF-R7U3T9-F1
#
_entry.id   AF-R7U3T9-F1
#
_cell.length_a   1.000
_cell.length_b   1.000
_cell.length_c   1.000
_cell.angle_alpha   90.00
_cell.angle_beta   90.00
_cell.angle_gamma   90.00
#
_symmetry.space_group_name_H-M   'P 1'
#
loop_
_entity.id
_entity.type
_entity.pdbx_description
1 polymer ?
#
loop_
_entity_poly.entity_id
_entity_poly.type
_entity_poly.pdbx_seq_one_letter_code
_entity_poly.pdbx_strand_id
1 'polypeptide(L)' 'QDGRSPIHHAVLYGDSQTTRLLLDMGIDVNTPATDGRTPILLASIEGHADIVDILIEHGCHINHVYFSAITPLSVAS' A
#
# COMPACT_ATOMS: atom_id res chain seq x y z
N GLN A 1 -20.20 1.23 3.61
CA GLN A 1 -18.98 0.50 4.02
C GLN A 1 -17.93 0.84 2.99
N ASP A 2 -16.91 1.61 3.35
CA ASP A 2 -15.94 2.17 2.39
C ASP A 2 -14.99 1.12 1.79
N GLY A 3 -15.24 -0.19 2.01
CA GLY A 3 -14.44 -1.34 1.59
C GLY A 3 -12.92 -1.17 1.68
N ARG A 4 -12.49 -0.32 2.62
CA ARG A 4 -11.11 -0.20 3.06
C ARG A 4 -10.88 -1.33 4.05
N SER A 5 -10.16 -2.35 3.59
CA SER A 5 -9.58 -3.40 4.45
C SER A 5 -8.70 -2.78 5.55
N PRO A 6 -8.48 -3.47 6.69
CA PRO A 6 -7.68 -2.95 7.80
C PRO A 6 -6.29 -2.43 7.39
N ILE A 7 -5.67 -3.07 6.38
CA ILE A 7 -4.37 -2.66 5.85
C ILE A 7 -4.41 -1.27 5.21
N HIS A 8 -5.50 -0.90 4.54
CA HIS A 8 -5.64 0.44 3.95
C HIS A 8 -5.70 1.53 5.02
N HIS A 9 -6.33 1.26 6.16
CA HIS A 9 -6.33 2.21 7.28
C HIS A 9 -4.94 2.32 7.91
N ALA A 10 -4.28 1.20 8.19
CA ALA A 10 -2.93 1.21 8.74
C ALA A 10 -1.97 2.01 7.86
N VAL A 11 -2.03 1.79 6.54
CA VAL A 11 -1.22 2.51 5.55
C VAL A 11 -1.58 4.00 5.50
N LEU A 12 -2.87 4.34 5.49
CA LEU A 12 -3.33 5.74 5.43
C LEU A 12 -2.88 6.55 6.65
N TYR A 13 -2.81 5.92 7.82
CA TYR A 13 -2.40 6.57 9.06
C TYR A 13 -0.90 6.47 9.37
N GLY A 14 -0.10 5.87 8.48
CA GLY A 14 1.34 5.73 8.71
C GLY A 14 1.70 4.71 9.79
N ASP A 15 0.80 3.77 10.10
CA ASP A 15 1.03 2.74 11.11
C ASP A 15 1.77 1.53 10.50
N SER A 16 3.09 1.64 10.44
CA SER A 16 3.98 0.60 9.91
C SER A 16 3.94 -0.69 10.75
N GLN A 17 3.74 -0.61 12.07
CA GLN A 17 3.65 -1.79 12.93
C GLN A 17 2.39 -2.59 12.63
N THR A 18 1.24 -1.92 12.58
CA THR A 18 -0.02 -2.58 12.22
C THR A 18 0.01 -3.08 10.79
N THR A 19 0.61 -2.33 9.85
CA THR A 19 0.75 -2.77 8.46
C THR A 19 1.54 -4.08 8.36
N ARG A 20 2.68 -4.18 9.06
CA ARG A 20 3.49 -5.40 9.09
C ARG A 20 2.75 -6.58 9.70
N LEU A 21 2.11 -6.37 10.85
CA LEU A 21 1.33 -7.40 11.54
C LEU A 21 0.21 -7.96 10.64
N LEU A 22 -0.47 -7.09 9.90
CA LEU A 22 -1.52 -7.47 8.96
C LEU A 22 -0.98 -8.29 7.77
N LEU A 23 0.20 -7.96 7.28
CA LEU A 23 0.86 -8.74 6.22
C LEU A 23 1.35 -10.10 6.73
N ASP A 24 1.89 -10.16 7.95
CA ASP A 24 2.29 -11.41 8.61
C ASP A 24 1.10 -12.35 8.86
N MET A 25 -0.12 -11.82 8.99
CA MET A 25 -1.36 -12.60 9.05
C MET A 25 -1.79 -13.22 7.71
N GLY A 26 -1.03 -12.98 6.63
CA GLY A 26 -1.30 -13.52 5.30
C GLY A 26 -2.33 -12.72 4.50
N ILE A 27 -2.54 -11.45 4.83
CA ILE A 27 -3.35 -10.55 3.98
C ILE A 27 -2.61 -10.34 2.66
N ASP A 28 -3.34 -10.41 1.54
CA ASP A 28 -2.77 -10.11 0.24
C ASP A 28 -2.38 -8.62 0.17
N VAL A 29 -1.06 -8.41 0.07
CA VAL A 29 -0.41 -7.11 -0.04
C VAL A 29 -0.89 -6.27 -1.25
N ASN A 30 -1.50 -6.91 -2.25
CA ASN A 30 -2.01 -6.26 -3.46
C ASN A 30 -3.53 -6.03 -3.42
N THR A 31 -4.21 -6.32 -2.31
CA THR A 31 -5.67 -6.13 -2.19
C THR A 31 -6.05 -4.68 -2.48
N PRO A 32 -6.86 -4.37 -3.51
CA PRO A 32 -7.29 -3.00 -3.76
C PRO A 32 -8.40 -2.57 -2.79
N ALA A 33 -8.41 -1.30 -2.42
CA ALA A 33 -9.55 -0.64 -1.78
C ALA A 33 -10.70 -0.44 -2.78
N THR A 34 -11.86 0.01 -2.29
CA THR A 34 -13.05 0.28 -3.12
C THR A 34 -12.85 1.35 -4.19
N ASP A 35 -11.92 2.27 -3.98
CA ASP A 35 -11.48 3.28 -4.95
C ASP A 35 -10.45 2.74 -5.95
N GLY A 36 -10.14 1.44 -5.88
CA GLY A 36 -9.17 0.75 -6.73
C GLY A 36 -7.72 0.96 -6.31
N ARG A 37 -7.46 1.68 -5.20
CA ARG A 37 -6.08 1.95 -4.75
C ARG A 37 -5.51 0.76 -3.98
N THR A 38 -4.29 0.36 -4.32
CA THR A 38 -3.54 -0.65 -3.58
C THR A 38 -2.84 -0.03 -2.36
N PRO A 39 -2.46 -0.85 -1.35
CA PRO A 39 -1.70 -0.40 -0.19
C PRO A 39 -0.43 0.38 -0.58
N ILE A 40 0.32 -0.11 -1.57
CA ILE A 40 1.57 0.56 -2.01
C ILE A 40 1.30 1.93 -2.64
N LEU A 41 0.19 2.09 -3.36
CA LEU A 41 -0.19 3.38 -3.94
C LEU A 41 -0.59 4.37 -2.83
N LEU A 42 -1.35 3.92 -1.84
CA LEU A 42 -1.70 4.77 -0.69
C LEU A 42 -0.45 5.20 0.08
N ALA A 43 0.46 4.27 0.40
CA ALA A 43 1.72 4.58 1.09
C ALA A 43 2.57 5.58 0.30
N SER A 44 2.62 5.44 -1.03
CA SER A 44 3.36 6.35 -1.91
C SER A 44 2.74 7.74 -1.98
N ILE A 45 1.40 7.85 -2.01
CA ILE A 45 0.69 9.14 -2.04
C ILE A 45 0.85 9.89 -0.71
N GLU A 46 0.76 9.18 0.41
CA GLU A 46 0.91 9.77 1.74
C GLU A 46 2.39 10.02 2.13
N GLY A 47 3.34 9.48 1.36
CA GLY A 47 4.78 9.65 1.61
C GLY A 47 5.35 8.76 2.72
N HIS A 48 4.67 7.67 3.07
CA HIS A 48 5.09 6.71 4.09
C HIS A 48 6.12 5.72 3.51
N ALA A 49 7.36 6.19 3.32
CA ALA A 49 8.44 5.39 2.73
C ALA A 49 8.75 4.11 3.51
N ASP A 50 8.65 4.14 4.84
CA ASP A 50 8.80 2.98 5.72
C ASP A 50 7.76 1.88 5.42
N ILE A 51 6.53 2.29 5.14
CA ILE A 51 5.44 1.38 4.75
C ILE A 51 5.65 0.85 3.34
N VAL A 52 6.14 1.67 2.41
CA VAL A 52 6.49 1.21 1.06
C VAL A 52 7.52 0.09 1.12
N ASP A 53 8.57 0.25 1.94
CA ASP A 53 9.60 -0.78 2.13
C ASP A 53 8.99 -2.07 2.70
N ILE A 54 8.14 -1.98 3.74
CA ILE A 54 7.46 -3.14 4.33
C ILE A 54 6.61 -3.89 3.28
N LEU A 55 5.88 -3.16 2.43
CA LEU A 55 5.05 -3.76 1.40
C LEU A 55 5.90 -4.46 0.32
N ILE A 56 7.05 -3.89 -0.05
CA ILE A 56 8.00 -4.50 -0.99
C ILE A 56 8.62 -5.77 -0.39
N GLU A 57 9.00 -5.76 0.89
CA GLU A 57 9.53 -6.93 1.60
C GLU A 57 8.54 -8.11 1.60
N HIS A 58 7.24 -7.82 1.64
CA HIS A 58 6.17 -8.82 1.61
C HIS A 58 5.75 -9.25 0.19
N GLY A 59 6.55 -8.93 -0.83
CA GLY A 59 6.35 -9.39 -2.19
C GLY A 59 5.26 -8.64 -2.96
N CYS A 60 5.04 -7.36 -2.64
CA CYS A 60 4.15 -6.52 -3.44
C CYS A 60 4.61 -6.44 -4.90
N HIS A 61 3.69 -6.71 -5.83
CA HIS A 61 3.98 -6.58 -7.25
C HIS A 61 3.96 -5.10 -7.65
N ILE A 62 5.13 -4.47 -7.68
CA ILE A 62 5.33 -3.07 -8.09
C ILE A 62 4.80 -2.78 -9.51
N ASN A 63 4.53 -3.80 -10.32
CA ASN A 63 4.02 -3.66 -11.69
C ASN A 63 2.50 -3.57 -11.83
N HIS A 64 1.71 -3.78 -10.77
CA HIS A 64 0.25 -3.74 -10.84
C HIS A 64 -0.35 -2.35 -10.56
N VAL A 65 0.44 -1.29 -10.70
CA VAL A 65 -0.02 0.11 -10.58
C VAL A 65 -0.78 0.51 -11.86
N TYR A 66 -1.93 -0.12 -12.10
CA TYR A 66 -2.85 0.25 -13.16
C TYR A 66 -3.87 1.25 -12.61
N PHE A 67 -3.56 2.55 -12.69
CA PHE A 67 -4.25 3.50 -13.59
C PHE A 67 -3.67 4.91 -13.40
N SER A 68 -3.23 5.50 -14.52
CA SER A 68 -2.70 6.86 -14.69
C SER A 68 -1.30 7.16 -14.11
N ALA A 69 -0.31 7.09 -15.00
CA ALA A 69 0.84 8.00 -15.12
C ALA A 69 1.79 8.22 -13.91
N ILE A 70 1.58 7.56 -12.78
CA ILE A 70 2.37 7.77 -11.58
C ILE A 70 2.84 6.41 -11.06
N THR A 71 3.94 5.93 -11.62
CA THR A 71 4.74 4.92 -10.92
C THR A 71 5.25 5.52 -9.61
N PRO A 72 5.43 4.74 -8.52
CA PRO A 72 6.10 5.24 -7.31
C PRO A 72 7.45 5.90 -7.61
N LEU A 73 8.12 5.46 -8.69
CA LEU A 73 9.36 6.04 -9.20
C LEU A 73 9.23 7.45 -9.78
N SER A 74 8.03 7.88 -10.21
CA SER A 74 7.81 9.22 -10.80
C SER A 74 7.38 10.29 -9.80
N VAL A 75 7.10 9.92 -8.54
CA VAL A 75 6.82 10.89 -7.44
C VAL A 75 8.12 11.34 -6.77
N ALA A 76 9.23 10.61 -6.97
CA ALA A 76 10.52 10.92 -6.39
C ALA A 76 11.36 11.97 -7.19
N SER A 77 10.75 12.71 -8.12
CA SER A 77 11.45 13.74 -8.92
C SER A 77 11.01 15.16 -8.58
#